data_AF-A0A1A8BLC4-F1
#
_entry.id   AF-A0A1A8BLC4-F1
#
_cell.length_a   1.000
_cell.length_b   1.000
_cell.length_c   1.000
_cell.angle_alpha   90.00
_cell.angle_beta   90.00
_cell.angle_gamma   90.00
#
_symmetry.space_group_name_H-M   'P 1'
#
loop_
_entity.id
_entity.type
_entity.pdbx_description
1 polymer ?
#
loop_
_entity_poly.entity_id
_entity_poly.type
_entity_poly.pdbx_seq_one_letter_code
_entity_poly.pdbx_strand_id
1 'polypeptide(L)'
;MTEQQEQGEVTGLFSTPDLDPSKDDDTHGHFRFHLIEDLSYEDVKKCYRGSTVSKYNSQYHKLFPCVPTDEILMKVYSCALLRDILLQGRLYISRNWLCFYANLFGKDIKVAIPVISVRLVKKHKTAGLVPNGLAITTDTNQ
;
A
#
# COMPACT_ATOMS: atom_id res chain seq x y z
N MET A 1 -29.31 56.32 -33.05
CA MET A 1 -29.07 55.18 -33.95
C MET A 1 -27.55 55.06 -34.07
N THR A 2 -26.88 54.26 -33.22
CA THR A 2 -26.38 52.89 -33.51
C THR A 2 -25.44 52.90 -34.74
N GLU A 3 -24.18 52.45 -34.78
CA GLU A 3 -23.30 51.52 -34.03
C GLU A 3 -21.82 51.90 -34.37
N GLN A 4 -20.90 52.10 -33.41
CA GLN A 4 -19.71 51.25 -33.05
C GLN A 4 -19.24 50.27 -34.16
N GLN A 5 -18.13 50.47 -34.87
CA GLN A 5 -16.67 50.42 -34.57
C GLN A 5 -16.02 49.00 -34.54
N GLU A 6 -15.23 48.76 -35.60
CA GLU A 6 -14.05 47.89 -35.86
C GLU A 6 -13.98 46.42 -35.39
N GLN A 7 -13.80 45.54 -36.39
CA GLN A 7 -13.28 44.17 -36.28
C GLN A 7 -11.79 44.12 -36.64
N GLY A 8 -11.01 43.42 -35.83
CA GLY A 8 -9.69 42.88 -36.15
C GLY A 8 -9.46 41.57 -35.38
N GLU A 9 -9.36 40.46 -36.14
CA GLU A 9 -8.59 39.21 -35.94
C GLU A 9 -8.67 38.47 -34.56
N VAL A 10 -8.82 37.15 -34.43
CA VAL A 10 -8.03 36.05 -35.02
C VAL A 10 -8.78 34.70 -34.86
N THR A 11 -8.72 33.88 -35.91
CA THR A 11 -8.86 32.40 -36.02
C THR A 11 -10.15 31.66 -35.67
N GLY A 12 -10.79 31.10 -36.71
CA GLY A 12 -11.53 29.83 -36.64
C GLY A 12 -10.58 28.65 -36.40
N LEU A 13 -11.05 27.44 -36.08
CA LEU A 13 -11.92 26.61 -36.92
C LEU A 13 -12.38 25.35 -36.14
N PHE A 14 -13.65 25.00 -36.37
CA PHE A 14 -14.26 23.65 -36.44
C PHE A 14 -14.62 22.82 -35.19
N SER A 15 -15.92 22.52 -35.15
CA SER A 15 -16.66 21.60 -34.30
C SER A 15 -16.62 20.16 -34.84
N THR A 16 -16.62 19.15 -33.95
CA THR A 16 -17.55 17.99 -33.96
C THR A 16 -17.58 17.32 -32.57
N PRO A 17 -18.69 16.65 -32.19
CA PRO A 17 -18.90 16.05 -30.87
C PRO A 17 -18.63 14.54 -30.88
N ASP A 18 -18.05 13.99 -29.81
CA ASP A 18 -18.12 12.56 -29.53
C ASP A 18 -18.20 12.29 -28.01
N LEU A 19 -19.29 11.63 -27.63
CA LEU A 19 -19.54 11.01 -26.34
C LEU A 19 -18.87 9.64 -26.33
N ASP A 20 -18.04 9.35 -25.32
CA ASP A 20 -17.87 7.97 -24.85
C ASP A 20 -17.68 7.96 -23.32
N PRO A 21 -18.57 7.29 -22.55
CA PRO A 21 -18.37 7.06 -21.12
C PRO A 21 -17.46 5.84 -20.94
N SER A 22 -16.16 6.07 -20.79
CA SER A 22 -15.25 4.99 -20.40
C SER A 22 -15.54 4.59 -18.95
N LYS A 23 -16.24 3.47 -18.82
CA LYS A 23 -16.40 2.63 -17.64
C LYS A 23 -15.03 2.39 -16.99
N ASP A 24 -14.83 2.87 -15.77
CA ASP A 24 -13.82 2.31 -14.88
C ASP A 24 -14.38 1.00 -14.29
N ASP A 25 -14.28 -0.04 -15.13
CA ASP A 25 -14.65 -1.43 -14.88
C ASP A 25 -13.59 -2.14 -14.03
N ASP A 26 -14.06 -3.06 -13.19
CA ASP A 26 -13.42 -3.74 -12.08
C ASP A 26 -12.07 -4.46 -12.37
N THR A 27 -10.98 -3.72 -12.52
CA THR A 27 -9.61 -4.30 -12.72
C THR A 27 -8.92 -4.65 -11.38
N HIS A 28 -9.67 -4.92 -10.31
CA HIS A 28 -9.10 -5.19 -8.99
C HIS A 28 -8.66 -6.66 -8.79
N GLY A 29 -9.23 -7.60 -9.56
CA GLY A 29 -8.90 -9.03 -9.44
C GLY A 29 -7.63 -9.46 -10.19
N HIS A 30 -7.32 -8.82 -11.32
CA HIS A 30 -6.31 -9.33 -12.25
C HIS A 30 -4.86 -9.07 -11.80
N PHE A 31 -4.60 -7.94 -11.13
CA PHE A 31 -3.25 -7.57 -10.68
C PHE A 31 -2.68 -8.50 -9.60
N ARG A 32 -3.54 -9.12 -8.78
CA ARG A 32 -3.10 -9.94 -7.64
C ARG A 32 -2.54 -11.30 -8.09
N PHE A 33 -3.05 -11.87 -9.18
CA PHE A 33 -2.58 -13.16 -9.69
C PHE A 33 -1.23 -13.04 -10.41
N HIS A 34 -1.04 -12.00 -11.22
CA HIS A 34 0.19 -11.81 -12.00
C HIS A 34 1.44 -11.62 -11.11
N LEU A 35 1.31 -10.88 -10.00
CA LEU A 35 2.42 -10.64 -9.06
C LEU A 35 2.92 -11.91 -8.35
N ILE A 36 2.05 -12.90 -8.14
CA ILE A 36 2.41 -14.17 -7.49
C ILE A 36 3.05 -15.12 -8.50
N GLU A 37 2.64 -15.08 -9.77
CA GLU A 37 3.22 -15.90 -10.84
C GLU A 37 4.62 -15.42 -11.26
N ASP A 38 4.91 -14.12 -11.17
CA ASP A 38 6.24 -13.56 -11.45
C ASP A 38 7.27 -13.81 -10.32
N LEU A 39 6.82 -14.28 -9.15
CA LEU A 39 7.70 -14.65 -8.04
C LEU A 39 8.17 -16.10 -8.21
N SER A 40 9.48 -16.28 -8.39
CA SER A 40 10.04 -17.62 -8.46
C SER A 40 9.80 -18.37 -7.13
N TYR A 41 9.56 -19.68 -7.21
CA TYR A 41 9.42 -20.54 -6.03
C TYR A 41 10.59 -20.39 -5.04
N GLU A 42 11.79 -20.15 -5.57
CA GLU A 42 12.98 -19.94 -4.76
C GLU A 42 12.97 -18.57 -4.03
N ASP A 43 12.38 -17.53 -4.61
CA ASP A 43 12.21 -16.25 -3.91
C ASP A 43 11.17 -16.32 -2.80
N VAL A 44 10.07 -17.06 -3.03
CA VAL A 44 9.09 -17.38 -1.99
C VAL A 44 9.75 -18.18 -0.87
N LYS A 45 10.55 -19.21 -1.21
CA LYS A 45 11.25 -20.07 -0.24
C LYS A 45 12.31 -19.31 0.57
N LYS A 46 12.99 -18.32 -0.02
CA LYS A 46 13.89 -17.40 0.70
C LYS A 46 13.17 -16.58 1.76
N CYS A 47 11.90 -16.24 1.56
CA CYS A 47 11.10 -15.55 2.58
C CYS A 47 10.85 -16.42 3.82
N TYR A 48 10.76 -17.75 3.67
CA TYR A 48 10.57 -18.71 4.76
C TYR A 48 11.88 -19.19 5.43
N ARG A 49 13.04 -19.04 4.78
CA ARG A 49 14.35 -19.52 5.24
C ARG A 49 15.05 -18.60 6.27
N GLY A 50 14.36 -17.64 6.88
CA GLY A 50 14.97 -16.67 7.79
C GLY A 50 15.26 -17.23 9.19
N SER A 51 16.54 -17.42 9.54
CA SER A 51 16.99 -17.88 10.88
C SER A 51 16.62 -16.90 12.03
N THR A 52 16.28 -15.64 11.72
CA THR A 52 15.82 -14.65 12.71
C THR A 52 14.40 -14.88 13.20
N VAL A 53 13.58 -15.69 12.52
CA VAL A 53 12.16 -15.92 12.80
C VAL A 53 11.91 -16.51 14.19
N SER A 54 12.63 -17.57 14.55
CA SER A 54 12.37 -18.34 15.78
C SER A 54 12.53 -17.50 17.06
N LYS A 55 13.49 -16.57 17.08
CA LYS A 55 13.76 -15.72 18.25
C LYS A 55 12.68 -14.66 18.47
N TYR A 56 12.07 -14.15 17.39
CA TYR A 56 11.09 -13.06 17.46
C TYR A 56 9.64 -13.54 17.45
N ASN A 57 9.37 -14.83 17.16
CA ASN A 57 7.99 -15.34 17.09
C ASN A 57 7.24 -15.19 18.42
N SER A 58 7.87 -15.53 19.54
CA SER A 58 7.24 -15.35 20.87
C SER A 58 6.98 -13.87 21.19
N GLN A 59 7.84 -12.97 20.74
CA GLN A 59 7.62 -11.53 20.91
C GLN A 59 6.50 -11.02 19.99
N TYR A 60 6.41 -11.55 18.77
CA TYR A 60 5.37 -11.21 17.81
C TYR A 60 3.98 -11.47 18.36
N HIS A 61 3.71 -12.67 18.90
CA HIS A 61 2.41 -12.97 19.51
C HIS A 61 2.14 -12.20 20.82
N LYS A 62 3.18 -11.80 21.56
CA LYS A 62 3.03 -10.90 22.72
C LYS A 62 2.64 -9.48 22.29
N LEU A 63 3.18 -9.01 21.17
CA LEU A 63 2.87 -7.68 20.65
C LEU A 63 1.46 -7.66 20.03
N PHE A 64 1.07 -8.71 19.31
CA PHE A 64 -0.18 -8.81 18.56
C PHE A 64 -1.01 -10.01 19.03
N PRO A 65 -1.76 -9.89 20.13
CA PRO A 65 -2.59 -10.98 20.65
C PRO A 65 -3.78 -11.34 19.74
N CYS A 66 -4.12 -10.48 18.77
CA CYS A 66 -5.12 -10.76 17.75
C CYS A 66 -4.64 -11.75 16.67
N VAL A 67 -3.32 -11.99 16.58
CA VAL A 67 -2.76 -12.93 15.62
C VAL A 67 -2.76 -14.34 16.23
N PRO A 68 -3.33 -15.34 15.54
CA PRO A 68 -3.34 -16.72 15.99
C PRO A 68 -1.94 -17.27 16.32
N THR A 69 -1.81 -18.15 17.31
CA THR A 69 -0.51 -18.69 17.76
C THR A 69 0.13 -19.69 16.80
N ASP A 70 -0.65 -20.26 15.90
CA ASP A 70 -0.20 -21.11 14.79
C ASP A 70 0.43 -20.30 13.65
N GLU A 71 0.23 -18.97 13.66
CA GLU A 71 0.76 -18.09 12.64
C GLU A 71 2.25 -17.82 12.87
N ILE A 72 3.09 -18.22 11.92
CA ILE A 72 4.54 -18.11 12.06
C ILE A 72 5.03 -16.82 11.40
N LEU A 73 5.77 -16.02 12.15
CA LEU A 73 6.48 -14.85 11.64
C LEU A 73 7.43 -15.27 10.51
N MET A 74 7.39 -14.60 9.37
CA MET A 74 8.28 -14.91 8.24
C MET A 74 9.45 -13.93 8.16
N LYS A 75 9.18 -12.64 8.31
CA LYS A 75 10.16 -11.57 8.19
C LYS A 75 9.85 -10.42 9.13
N VAL A 76 10.89 -9.69 9.50
CA VAL A 76 10.80 -8.41 10.20
C VAL A 76 11.60 -7.38 9.40
N TYR A 77 10.97 -6.26 9.08
CA TYR A 77 11.59 -5.14 8.38
C TYR A 77 11.53 -3.89 9.25
N SER A 78 12.64 -3.16 9.35
CA SER A 78 12.63 -1.81 9.89
C SER A 78 11.96 -0.87 8.89
N CYS A 79 10.96 -0.12 9.31
CA CYS A 79 10.25 0.82 8.46
C CYS A 79 9.62 1.94 9.30
N ALA A 80 8.99 2.90 8.62
CA ALA A 80 8.17 3.91 9.27
C ALA A 80 6.75 3.88 8.71
N LEU A 81 5.77 4.02 9.60
CA LEU A 81 4.37 4.18 9.21
C LEU A 81 4.08 5.67 9.05
N LEU A 82 3.59 6.08 7.88
CA LEU A 82 3.14 7.44 7.64
C LEU A 82 1.68 7.58 8.13
N ARG A 83 1.46 8.40 9.16
CA ARG A 83 0.16 8.95 9.55
C ARG A 83 0.25 10.47 9.46
N ASP A 84 0.01 11.21 10.55
CA ASP A 84 0.29 12.65 10.63
C ASP A 84 1.80 12.95 10.58
N ILE A 85 2.59 12.02 11.11
CA ILE A 85 4.06 12.02 11.10
C ILE A 85 4.59 10.62 10.72
N LEU A 86 5.88 10.52 10.41
CA LEU A 86 6.54 9.22 10.22
C LEU A 86 6.84 8.58 11.58
N LEU A 87 6.17 7.47 11.84
CA LEU A 87 6.35 6.67 13.05
C LEU A 87 7.40 5.60 12.80
N GLN A 88 8.60 5.76 13.33
CA GLN A 88 9.65 4.74 13.20
C GLN A 88 9.29 3.47 13.98
N GLY A 89 9.34 2.32 13.32
CA GLY A 89 8.96 1.04 13.91
C GLY A 89 9.47 -0.16 13.13
N ARG A 90 8.74 -1.27 13.28
CA ARG A 90 9.03 -2.54 12.62
C ARG A 90 7.76 -3.14 12.05
N LEU A 91 7.85 -3.59 10.81
CA LEU A 91 6.83 -4.39 10.13
C LEU A 91 7.17 -5.87 10.29
N TYR A 92 6.26 -6.60 10.89
CA TYR A 92 6.24 -8.05 11.05
C TYR A 92 5.33 -8.63 9.97
N ILE A 93 5.86 -9.56 9.18
CA ILE A 93 5.14 -10.18 8.07
C ILE A 93 5.03 -11.66 8.37
N SER A 94 3.80 -12.17 8.40
CA SER A 94 3.48 -13.59 8.44
C SER A 94 2.76 -14.01 7.16
N ARG A 95 2.26 -15.25 7.08
CA ARG A 95 1.56 -15.75 5.89
C ARG A 95 0.23 -15.01 5.65
N ASN A 96 -0.49 -14.74 6.73
CA ASN A 96 -1.85 -14.23 6.71
C ASN A 96 -1.98 -12.82 7.32
N TRP A 97 -0.91 -12.26 7.89
CA TRP A 97 -0.95 -10.96 8.58
C TRP A 97 0.24 -10.06 8.25
N LEU A 98 -0.05 -8.75 8.17
CA LEU A 98 0.90 -7.66 8.15
C LEU A 98 0.73 -6.84 9.42
N CYS A 99 1.74 -6.84 10.29
CA CYS A 99 1.63 -6.24 11.60
C CYS A 99 2.73 -5.20 11.82
N PHE A 100 2.37 -3.96 12.09
CA PHE A 100 3.32 -2.88 12.38
C PHE A 100 3.31 -2.52 13.86
N TYR A 101 4.50 -2.36 14.44
CA TYR A 101 4.69 -1.90 15.81
C TYR A 101 5.69 -0.73 15.85
N ALA A 102 5.32 0.33 16.57
CA ALA A 102 6.19 1.43 16.94
C ALA A 102 5.94 1.82 18.40
N ASN A 103 6.96 2.36 19.06
CA ASN A 103 6.81 3.00 20.35
C ASN A 103 7.09 4.50 20.17
N LEU A 104 6.11 5.33 20.47
CA LEU A 104 6.22 6.78 20.37
C LEU A 104 5.91 7.39 21.75
N PHE A 105 6.90 8.02 22.37
CA PHE A 105 6.78 8.65 23.70
C PHE A 105 6.16 7.71 24.76
N GLY A 106 6.57 6.44 24.77
CA GLY A 106 6.06 5.45 25.72
C GLY A 106 4.67 4.90 25.39
N LYS A 107 4.03 5.36 24.30
CA LYS A 107 2.78 4.78 23.79
C LYS A 107 3.08 3.77 22.69
N ASP A 108 2.49 2.59 22.84
CA ASP A 108 2.57 1.54 21.83
C ASP A 108 1.57 1.80 20.72
N ILE A 109 2.07 1.90 19.50
CA ILE A 109 1.27 2.00 18.28
C ILE A 109 1.37 0.65 17.58
N LYS A 110 0.22 -0.01 17.44
CA LYS A 110 0.09 -1.34 16.84
C LYS A 110 -0.94 -1.30 15.73
N VAL A 111 -0.59 -1.85 14.58
CA VAL A 111 -1.50 -2.03 13.44
C VAL A 111 -1.41 -3.49 13.02
N ALA A 112 -2.53 -4.17 12.87
CA ALA A 112 -2.58 -5.54 12.37
C ALA A 112 -3.58 -5.61 11.22
N ILE A 113 -3.10 -6.01 10.05
CA ILE A 113 -3.87 -6.07 8.81
C ILE A 113 -3.88 -7.52 8.33
N PRO A 114 -5.04 -8.17 8.24
CA PRO A 114 -5.18 -9.45 7.56
C PRO A 114 -4.81 -9.30 6.08
N VAL A 115 -3.97 -10.18 5.54
CA VAL A 115 -3.59 -10.17 4.12
C VAL A 115 -4.81 -10.35 3.19
N ILE A 116 -5.86 -11.00 3.69
CA ILE A 116 -7.13 -11.15 2.97
C ILE A 116 -7.84 -9.81 2.73
N SER A 117 -7.69 -8.82 3.61
CA SER A 117 -8.31 -7.49 3.44
C SER A 117 -7.46 -6.53 2.62
N VAL A 118 -6.27 -6.93 2.19
CA VAL A 118 -5.40 -6.11 1.34
C VAL A 118 -5.91 -6.17 -0.09
N ARG A 119 -6.40 -5.02 -0.58
CA ARG A 119 -6.86 -4.85 -1.96
C ARG A 119 -5.73 -4.50 -2.91
N LEU A 120 -4.82 -3.65 -2.45
CA LEU A 120 -3.83 -3.03 -3.32
C LEU A 120 -2.55 -2.69 -2.56
N VAL A 121 -1.41 -2.97 -3.19
CA VAL A 121 -0.09 -2.55 -2.72
C VAL A 121 0.58 -1.77 -3.85
N LYS A 122 0.92 -0.51 -3.60
CA LYS A 122 1.59 0.37 -4.58
C LYS A 122 2.91 0.88 -4.02
N LYS A 123 3.92 1.02 -4.88
CA LYS A 123 5.11 1.79 -4.55
C LYS A 123 4.68 3.24 -4.36
N HIS A 124 5.03 3.82 -3.22
CA HIS A 124 4.72 5.19 -2.89
C HIS A 124 6.03 5.96 -2.71
N LYS A 125 6.11 7.14 -3.32
CA LYS A 125 7.23 8.06 -3.15
C LYS A 125 6.71 9.28 -2.43
N THR A 126 7.13 9.45 -1.18
CA THR A 126 6.83 10.68 -0.44
C THR A 126 7.91 11.70 -0.82
N ALA A 127 7.49 12.81 -1.44
CA ALA A 127 8.41 13.83 -1.96
C ALA A 127 9.47 14.22 -0.91
N GLY A 128 10.75 14.07 -1.26
CA GLY A 128 11.90 14.50 -0.46
C GLY A 128 12.27 13.68 0.78
N LEU A 129 11.38 12.81 1.31
CA LEU A 129 11.58 12.20 2.64
C LEU A 129 11.78 10.68 2.62
N VAL A 130 11.06 9.94 1.78
CA VAL A 130 11.14 8.48 1.73
C VAL A 130 11.20 8.00 0.28
N PRO A 131 12.37 7.55 -0.21
CA PRO A 131 12.53 7.13 -1.60
C PRO A 131 11.84 5.79 -1.91
N ASN A 132 11.66 4.92 -0.90
CA ASN A 132 11.18 3.54 -1.04
C ASN A 132 9.96 3.27 -0.14
N GLY A 133 8.86 3.99 -0.34
CA GLY A 133 7.61 3.78 0.39
C GLY A 133 6.73 2.70 -0.24
N LEU A 134 5.90 2.08 0.59
CA LEU A 134 4.83 1.18 0.17
C LEU A 134 3.51 1.69 0.74
N ALA A 135 2.52 1.87 -0.13
CA ALA A 135 1.14 2.17 0.24
C ALA A 135 0.30 0.90 0.14
N ILE A 136 -0.40 0.57 1.22
CA ILE A 136 -1.29 -0.59 1.31
C ILE A 136 -2.71 -0.05 1.48
N THR A 137 -3.62 -0.44 0.59
CA THR A 137 -5.04 -0.13 0.69
C THR A 137 -5.79 -1.38 1.12
N THR A 138 -6.60 -1.26 2.16
CA THR A 138 -7.42 -2.35 2.70
C THR A 138 -8.91 -2.11 2.46
N ASP A 139 -9.74 -3.15 2.58
CA ASP A 139 -11.20 -3.06 2.41
C ASP A 139 -11.92 -2.21 3.49
N THR A 140 -11.26 -1.97 4.61
CA THR A 140 -11.79 -1.15 5.70
C THR A 140 -11.53 0.33 5.45
N ASN A 141 -12.54 1.04 4.94
CA ASN A 141 -12.60 2.51 4.93
C ASN A 141 -12.67 3.05 6.38
N GLN A 142 -11.52 3.24 7.03
CA GLN A 142 -11.38 4.11 8.20
C GLN A 142 -10.17 5.03 8.04
#